data_AF-A0A259GWZ8-F1
#
_entry.id   AF-A0A259GWZ8-F1
#
_cell.length_a   1.000
_cell.length_b   1.000
_cell.length_c   1.000
_cell.angle_alpha   90.00
_cell.angle_beta   90.00
_cell.angle_gamma   90.00
#
_symmetry.space_group_name_H-M   'P 1'
#
loop_
_entity.id
_entity.type
_entity.pdbx_description
1 polymer ?
#
loop_
_entity_poly.entity_id
_entity_poly.type
_entity_poly.pdbx_seq_one_letter_code
_entity_poly.pdbx_strand_id
1 'polypeptide(L)'
;SFKADTDDLRESPAVDMARKLLDAGYALDVYDPQLKPESLIGQNLGYAYAILPTIDGLLVDKATAEARDYAVVVATNRLIKDLSVEGKRVVDVSAIA
;
A
#
# COMPACT_ATOMS: atom_id res chain seq x y z
N SER A 1 -7.70 -0.22 -5.97
CA SER A 1 -7.66 0.80 -7.03
C SER A 1 -7.65 2.15 -6.37
N PHE A 2 -6.47 2.78 -6.37
CA PHE A 2 -6.39 4.23 -6.55
C PHE A 2 -7.34 4.58 -7.71
N LYS A 3 -8.20 5.59 -7.55
CA LYS A 3 -9.34 5.83 -8.43
C LYS A 3 -8.91 5.82 -9.90
N ALA A 4 -9.74 5.21 -10.75
CA ALA A 4 -9.49 4.95 -12.18
C ALA A 4 -9.28 6.21 -13.07
N ASP A 5 -9.06 7.38 -12.49
CA ASP A 5 -8.78 8.63 -13.23
C ASP A 5 -7.79 9.57 -12.50
N THR A 6 -7.18 9.17 -11.38
CA THR A 6 -6.15 9.99 -10.73
C THR A 6 -5.09 9.12 -10.07
N ASP A 7 -3.90 9.06 -10.67
CA ASP A 7 -2.64 8.59 -10.08
C ASP A 7 -2.17 9.48 -8.91
N ASP A 8 -3.11 10.17 -8.25
CA ASP A 8 -2.85 11.19 -7.25
C ASP A 8 -2.77 10.58 -5.85
N LEU A 9 -1.54 10.43 -5.38
CA LEU A 9 -1.25 9.94 -4.03
C LEU A 9 -1.59 10.97 -2.94
N ARG A 10 -1.86 12.23 -3.29
CA ARG A 10 -2.08 13.34 -2.35
C ARG A 10 -3.26 13.12 -1.41
N GLU A 11 -4.33 12.52 -1.92
CA GLU A 11 -5.56 12.29 -1.17
C GLU A 11 -5.79 10.81 -0.85
N SER A 12 -4.75 9.97 -0.94
CA SER A 12 -4.91 8.53 -0.70
C SER A 12 -4.94 8.20 0.80
N PRO A 13 -6.07 7.68 1.33
CA PRO A 13 -6.13 7.24 2.72
C PRO A 13 -5.14 6.10 3.02
N ALA A 14 -4.79 5.30 2.00
CA ALA A 14 -3.81 4.22 2.13
C ALA A 14 -2.39 4.77 2.37
N VAL A 15 -2.03 5.87 1.70
CA VAL A 15 -0.73 6.54 1.91
C VAL A 15 -0.64 7.15 3.32
N ASP A 16 -1.71 7.80 3.78
CA ASP A 16 -1.77 8.33 5.14
C ASP A 16 -1.68 7.23 6.21
N MET A 17 -2.32 6.09 5.96
CA MET A 17 -2.24 4.94 6.84
C MET A 17 -0.82 4.36 6.88
N ALA A 18 -0.19 4.19 5.72
CA ALA A 18 1.19 3.72 5.62
C ALA A 18 2.14 4.61 6.42
N ARG A 19 2.02 5.95 6.29
CA ARG A 19 2.80 6.90 7.08
C ARG A 19 2.59 6.69 8.58
N LYS A 20 1.34 6.65 9.05
CA LYS A 20 1.03 6.50 10.48
C LYS A 20 1.57 5.19 11.06
N LEU A 21 1.57 4.11 10.27
CA LEU A 21 2.15 2.82 10.69
C LEU A 21 3.68 2.91 10.82
N LEU A 22 4.34 3.56 9.87
CA LEU A 22 5.79 3.79 9.93
C LEU A 22 6.17 4.70 11.09
N ASP A 23 5.44 5.81 11.30
CA ASP A 23 5.63 6.74 12.41
C ASP A 23 5.45 6.04 13.78
N ALA A 24 4.58 5.04 13.84
CA ALA A 24 4.38 4.20 15.02
C ALA A 24 5.44 3.09 15.19
N GLY A 25 6.41 2.97 14.26
CA GLY A 25 7.53 2.04 14.33
C GLY A 25 7.26 0.63 13.79
N TYR A 26 6.17 0.43 13.02
CA TYR A 26 5.89 -0.87 12.41
C TYR A 26 6.73 -1.09 11.15
N ALA A 27 7.19 -2.33 10.94
CA ALA A 27 7.68 -2.77 9.64
C ALA A 27 6.48 -2.90 8.68
N LEU A 28 6.61 -2.36 7.48
CA LEU A 28 5.53 -2.28 6.51
C LEU A 28 6.02 -2.73 5.13
N ASP A 29 5.25 -3.62 4.53
CA ASP A 29 5.30 -3.88 3.09
C ASP A 29 3.97 -3.44 2.48
N VAL A 30 4.02 -2.96 1.24
CA VAL A 30 2.87 -2.48 0.47
C VAL A 30 2.84 -3.22 -0.86
N TYR A 31 1.70 -3.83 -1.17
CA TYR A 31 1.43 -4.39 -2.49
C TYR A 31 0.35 -3.57 -3.18
N ASP A 32 0.70 -2.97 -4.33
CA ASP A 32 -0.27 -2.41 -5.27
C ASP A 32 0.23 -2.66 -6.71
N PRO A 33 -0.46 -3.49 -7.52
CA PRO A 33 -0.04 -3.80 -8.88
C PRO A 33 -0.20 -2.62 -9.85
N GLN A 34 -0.94 -1.58 -9.46
CA GLN A 34 -1.13 -0.35 -10.25
C GLN A 34 -0.02 0.67 -9.95
N LEU A 35 0.59 0.60 -8.77
CA LEU A 35 1.68 1.48 -8.39
C LEU A 35 3.00 0.89 -8.86
N LYS A 36 3.57 1.50 -9.90
CA LYS A 36 4.89 1.15 -10.40
C LYS A 36 5.89 2.22 -9.96
N PRO A 37 7.16 1.88 -9.66
CA PRO A 37 8.17 2.89 -9.41
C PRO A 37 8.25 3.92 -10.55
N GLU A 38 8.04 3.48 -11.78
CA GLU A 38 8.04 4.34 -12.97
C GLU A 38 6.75 5.17 -13.14
N SER A 39 5.67 4.87 -12.42
CA SER A 39 4.45 5.70 -12.42
C SER A 39 4.55 6.86 -11.43
N LEU A 40 5.56 6.84 -10.56
CA LEU A 40 5.90 7.95 -9.68
C LEU A 40 6.79 8.95 -10.45
N ILE A 41 6.21 9.79 -11.30
CA ILE A 41 6.96 10.85 -12.03
C ILE A 41 6.41 12.23 -11.66
N GLY A 42 7.31 13.21 -11.49
CA GLY A 42 6.94 14.62 -11.30
C GLY A 42 6.38 14.91 -9.91
N GLN A 43 5.29 15.68 -9.83
CA GLN A 43 4.75 16.18 -8.55
C GLN A 43 4.21 15.07 -7.63
N ASN A 44 3.73 13.95 -8.19
CA ASN A 44 3.23 12.81 -7.40
C ASN A 44 4.37 12.05 -6.71
N LEU A 45 5.54 11.95 -7.35
CA LEU A 45 6.76 11.40 -6.75
C LEU A 45 7.24 12.28 -5.60
N GLY A 46 7.32 13.60 -5.82
CA GLY A 46 7.75 14.55 -4.80
C GLY A 46 6.87 14.50 -3.55
N TYR A 47 5.55 14.38 -3.72
CA TYR A 47 4.64 14.20 -2.59
C TYR A 47 4.81 12.84 -1.91
N ALA A 48 4.87 11.76 -2.68
CA ALA A 48 5.05 10.41 -2.14
C ALA A 48 6.33 10.30 -1.31
N TYR A 49 7.45 10.85 -1.79
CA TYR A 49 8.72 10.88 -1.08
C TYR A 49 8.72 11.82 0.14
N ALA A 50 7.97 12.92 0.10
CA ALA A 50 7.83 13.80 1.25
C ALA A 50 7.06 13.15 2.41
N ILE A 51 6.08 12.28 2.09
CA ILE A 51 5.21 11.62 3.06
C ILE A 51 5.75 10.23 3.46
N LEU A 52 6.40 9.53 2.52
CA LEU A 52 6.98 8.19 2.65
C LEU A 52 8.43 8.21 2.09
N PRO A 53 9.41 8.67 2.87
CA PRO A 53 10.80 8.84 2.42
C PRO A 53 11.50 7.55 1.96
N THR A 54 10.88 6.39 2.18
CA THR A 54 11.39 5.06 1.84
C THR A 54 10.42 4.25 0.98
N ILE A 55 9.52 4.91 0.24
CA ILE A 55 8.43 4.23 -0.48
C ILE A 55 8.92 3.09 -1.40
N ASP A 56 10.05 3.28 -2.07
CA ASP A 56 10.66 2.26 -2.94
C ASP A 56 11.06 0.99 -2.20
N GLY A 57 11.40 1.11 -0.91
CA GLY A 57 11.72 -0.03 -0.04
C GLY A 57 10.51 -0.70 0.60
N LEU A 58 9.32 -0.09 0.48
CA LEU A 58 8.07 -0.64 1.01
C LEU A 58 7.33 -1.47 -0.03
N LEU A 59 7.49 -1.15 -1.31
CA LEU A 59 6.77 -1.84 -2.38
C LEU A 59 7.32 -3.25 -2.59
N VAL A 60 6.42 -4.23 -2.49
CA VAL A 60 6.74 -5.64 -2.71
C VAL A 60 5.90 -6.20 -3.86
N ASP A 61 6.44 -7.21 -4.52
CA ASP A 61 5.68 -7.94 -5.54
C ASP A 61 4.65 -8.89 -4.92
N LYS A 62 3.80 -9.46 -5.77
CA LYS A 62 2.73 -10.39 -5.35
C LYS A 62 3.30 -11.60 -4.63
N ALA A 63 4.38 -12.18 -5.16
CA ALA A 63 4.98 -13.39 -4.60
C ALA A 63 5.48 -13.16 -3.18
N THR A 64 6.10 -12.01 -2.93
CA THR A 64 6.58 -11.60 -1.61
C THR A 64 5.42 -11.34 -0.65
N ALA A 65 4.37 -10.63 -1.11
CA ALA A 65 3.18 -10.34 -0.30
C ALA A 65 2.42 -11.62 0.12
N GLU A 66 2.41 -12.66 -0.73
CA GLU A 66 1.78 -13.93 -0.40
C GLU A 66 2.68 -14.80 0.49
N ALA A 67 3.99 -14.83 0.24
CA ALA A 67 4.94 -15.72 0.93
C ALA A 67 5.35 -15.24 2.33
N ARG A 68 5.40 -13.93 2.59
CA ARG A 68 5.82 -13.41 3.90
C ARG A 68 4.77 -13.67 4.99
N ASP A 69 5.24 -13.91 6.21
CA ASP A 69 4.39 -14.04 7.39
C ASP A 69 4.11 -12.67 8.01
N TYR A 70 2.94 -12.11 7.70
CA TYR A 70 2.49 -10.83 8.23
C TYR A 70 1.62 -11.04 9.46
N ALA A 71 1.94 -10.35 10.54
CA ALA A 71 1.11 -10.34 11.75
C ALA A 71 -0.32 -9.83 11.48
N VAL A 72 -0.46 -8.87 10.56
CA VAL A 72 -1.73 -8.33 10.08
C VAL A 72 -1.61 -7.96 8.61
N VAL A 73 -2.63 -8.30 7.82
CA VAL A 73 -2.81 -7.79 6.45
C VAL A 73 -3.96 -6.80 6.47
N VAL A 74 -3.72 -5.57 6.00
CA VAL A 74 -4.76 -4.54 5.91
C VAL A 74 -5.21 -4.40 4.45
N ALA A 75 -6.47 -4.75 4.18
CA ALA A 75 -7.04 -4.61 2.85
C ALA A 75 -7.69 -3.23 2.70
N THR A 76 -7.08 -2.38 1.88
CA THR A 76 -7.58 -1.01 1.60
C THR A 76 -8.51 -0.96 0.39
N ASN A 77 -8.59 -2.04 -0.38
CA ASN A 77 -9.44 -2.16 -1.55
C ASN A 77 -9.70 -3.65 -1.89
N ARG A 78 -10.46 -3.89 -2.97
CA ARG A 78 -10.87 -5.24 -3.39
C ARG A 78 -9.75 -6.14 -3.91
N LEU A 79 -8.53 -5.64 -4.11
CA LEU A 79 -7.38 -6.44 -4.58
C LEU A 79 -6.99 -7.55 -3.60
N ILE A 80 -7.43 -7.49 -2.34
CA ILE A 80 -7.22 -8.58 -1.37
C ILE A 80 -7.79 -9.92 -1.87
N LYS A 81 -8.81 -9.88 -2.73
CA LYS A 81 -9.40 -11.09 -3.32
C LYS A 81 -8.46 -11.81 -4.28
N ASP A 82 -7.46 -11.10 -4.78
CA ASP A 82 -6.47 -11.62 -5.73
C ASP A 82 -5.21 -12.12 -5.02
N LEU A 83 -5.13 -12.01 -3.68
CA LEU A 83 -3.99 -12.43 -2.87
C LEU A 83 -4.32 -13.69 -2.07
N SER A 84 -3.39 -14.63 -2.06
CA SER A 84 -3.42 -15.78 -1.14
C SER A 84 -2.92 -15.35 0.25
N VAL A 85 -3.87 -15.02 1.13
CA VAL A 85 -3.62 -14.62 2.52
C VAL A 85 -4.33 -15.53 3.53
N GLU A 86 -4.63 -16.77 3.12
CA GLU A 86 -5.31 -17.75 3.96
C GLU A 86 -4.56 -17.97 5.28
N GLY A 87 -5.31 -17.98 6.40
CA GLY A 87 -4.75 -18.14 7.74
C GLY A 87 -4.09 -16.88 8.32
N LYS A 88 -3.92 -15.80 7.55
CA LYS A 88 -3.42 -14.52 8.06
C LYS A 88 -4.56 -13.71 8.70
N ARG A 89 -4.22 -12.88 9.68
CA ARG A 89 -5.19 -11.93 10.25
C ARG A 89 -5.43 -10.79 9.26
N VAL A 90 -6.59 -10.81 8.60
CA VAL A 90 -6.98 -9.76 7.65
C VAL A 90 -7.91 -8.74 8.32
N VAL A 91 -7.59 -7.46 8.16
CA VAL A 91 -8.47 -6.33 8.52
C VAL A 91 -8.89 -5.65 7.22
N ASP A 92 -10.15 -5.82 6.85
CA ASP A 92 -10.70 -5.19 5.65
C ASP A 92 -11.32 -3.84 5.98
N VAL A 93 -10.68 -2.77 5.53
CA VAL A 93 -11.16 -1.39 5.65
C VAL A 93 -11.77 -0.87 4.35
N SER A 94 -11.81 -1.69 3.30
CA SER A 94 -12.36 -1.33 1.98
C SER A 94 -13.88 -1.17 1.96
N ALA A 95 -14.56 -1.64 3.01
CA ALA A 95 -16.01 -1.54 3.18
C ALA A 95 -16.48 -0.33 4.02
N ILE A 96 -15.56 0.48 4.53
CA ILE A 96 -15.87 1.62 5.44
C ILE A 96 -16.03 2.95 4.67
N ALA A 97 -16.06 2.93 3.34
CA ALA A 97 -16.26 4.12 2.49
C ALA A 97 -17.52 4.01 1.62
#